data_AF-A0A965RP69-F1
#
_entry.id   AF-A0A965RP69-F1
#
_cell.length_a   1.000
_cell.length_b   1.000
_cell.length_c   1.000
_cell.angle_alpha   90.00
_cell.angle_beta   90.00
_cell.angle_gamma   90.00
#
_symmetry.space_group_name_H-M   'P 1'
#
loop_
_entity.id
_entity.type
_entity.pdbx_description
1 polymer ?
#
loop_
_entity_poly.entity_id
_entity_poly.type
_entity_poly.pdbx_seq_one_letter_code
_entity_poly.pdbx_strand_id
1 'polypeptide(L)'
;MAMRYIIRRSNPEDLTSLKKDLPKLDTQLEKASDGLRRIIPVTIGNLDRINYLFLTQKRGADWVWTCPSAELVAENEQGLFALMERLQVQPPAHLAHLKN
;
A
#
# COMPACT_ATOMS: atom_id res chain seq x y z
N MET A 1 10.39 -18.54 -2.51
CA MET A 1 10.90 -17.16 -2.68
C MET A 1 9.70 -16.25 -2.70
N ALA A 2 9.60 -15.25 -1.82
CA ALA A 2 8.40 -14.41 -1.74
C ALA A 2 8.27 -13.56 -3.01
N MET A 3 7.07 -13.54 -3.58
CA MET A 3 6.72 -12.66 -4.69
C MET A 3 6.43 -11.26 -4.17
N ARG A 4 6.90 -10.24 -4.91
CA ARG A 4 6.74 -8.85 -4.52
C ARG A 4 6.24 -8.05 -5.71
N TYR A 5 5.24 -7.20 -5.48
CA TYR A 5 4.72 -6.31 -6.51
C TYR A 5 4.39 -4.94 -5.92
N ILE A 6 4.83 -3.87 -6.58
CA ILE A 6 4.58 -2.50 -6.13
C ILE A 6 3.47 -1.89 -6.98
N ILE A 7 2.39 -1.51 -6.31
CA ILE A 7 1.30 -0.72 -6.88
C ILE A 7 1.62 0.75 -6.62
N ARG A 8 1.70 1.56 -7.68
CA ARG A 8 1.72 3.02 -7.57
C ARG A 8 0.29 3.53 -7.56
N ARG A 9 -0.05 4.33 -6.55
CA ARG A 9 -1.40 4.88 -6.38
C ARG A 9 -1.54 6.13 -7.25
N SER A 10 -2.64 6.22 -8.02
CA SER A 10 -2.93 7.37 -8.88
C SER A 10 -3.32 8.62 -8.09
N ASN A 11 -3.99 8.44 -6.94
CA ASN A 11 -4.34 9.51 -6.02
C ASN A 11 -3.71 9.23 -4.64
N PRO A 12 -2.44 9.63 -4.43
CA PRO A 12 -1.71 9.29 -3.21
C PRO A 12 -2.21 10.06 -1.98
N GLU A 13 -2.90 11.18 -2.17
CA GLU A 13 -3.41 12.04 -1.10
C GLU A 13 -4.73 11.55 -0.52
N ASP A 14 -5.54 10.84 -1.30
CA ASP A 14 -6.78 10.26 -0.81
C ASP A 14 -6.48 9.03 0.05
N LEU A 15 -6.59 9.18 1.36
CA LEU A 15 -6.40 8.09 2.33
C LEU A 15 -7.73 7.47 2.77
N THR A 16 -8.87 7.89 2.21
CA THR A 16 -10.21 7.52 2.71
C THR A 16 -10.45 6.02 2.69
N SER A 17 -10.07 5.33 1.60
CA SER A 17 -10.17 3.87 1.52
C SER A 17 -9.21 3.19 2.50
N LEU A 18 -7.97 3.66 2.58
CA LEU A 18 -6.96 3.10 3.49
C LEU A 18 -7.37 3.23 4.96
N LYS A 19 -8.04 4.32 5.36
CA LYS A 19 -8.56 4.50 6.72
C LYS A 19 -9.64 3.49 7.10
N LYS A 20 -10.34 2.90 6.13
CA LYS A 20 -11.29 1.80 6.41
C LYS A 20 -10.55 0.51 6.78
N ASP A 21 -9.43 0.24 6.13
CA ASP A 21 -8.58 -0.94 6.40
C ASP A 21 -7.62 -0.72 7.58
N LEU A 22 -7.26 0.53 7.85
CA LEU A 22 -6.32 0.96 8.88
C LEU A 22 -7.02 1.95 9.83
N PRO A 23 -7.90 1.49 10.74
CA PRO A 23 -8.70 2.37 11.58
C PRO A 23 -7.87 3.23 12.55
N LYS A 24 -6.61 2.87 12.81
CA LYS A 24 -5.66 3.62 13.64
C LYS A 24 -4.66 4.43 12.82
N LEU A 25 -4.90 4.61 11.52
CA LEU A 25 -3.93 5.21 10.60
C LEU A 25 -3.46 6.60 11.07
N ASP A 26 -4.39 7.46 11.46
CA ASP A 26 -4.06 8.84 11.87
C ASP A 26 -3.16 8.86 13.12
N THR A 27 -3.39 7.95 14.06
CA THR A 27 -2.53 7.79 15.24
C THR A 27 -1.16 7.22 14.88
N GLN A 28 -1.10 6.26 13.94
CA GLN A 28 0.16 5.65 13.50
C GLN A 28 1.04 6.59 12.68
N LEU A 29 0.44 7.51 11.92
CA LEU A 29 1.16 8.46 11.10
C LEU A 29 1.67 9.67 11.88
N GLU A 30 1.03 10.01 13.00
CA GLU A 30 1.33 11.20 13.80
C GLU A 30 1.15 12.50 12.98
N LYS A 31 1.49 13.64 13.58
CA LYS A 31 1.44 14.94 12.88
C LYS A 31 2.51 14.99 11.79
N ALA A 32 2.11 15.35 10.57
CA ALA A 32 3.02 15.52 9.45
C ALA A 32 4.02 16.68 9.69
N SER A 33 5.27 16.46 9.30
CA SER A 33 6.35 17.46 9.26
C SER A 33 7.33 17.12 8.14
N ASP A 34 8.35 17.95 7.93
CA ASP A 34 9.31 17.77 6.84
C ASP A 34 10.06 16.42 6.92
N GLY A 35 10.16 15.74 5.78
CA GLY A 35 11.00 14.55 5.61
C GLY A 35 10.53 13.27 6.31
N LEU A 36 9.32 13.23 6.86
CA LEU A 36 8.82 12.01 7.50
C LEU A 36 8.45 10.93 6.47
N ARG A 37 8.77 9.69 6.84
CA ARG A 37 8.41 8.45 6.13
C ARG A 37 7.92 7.41 7.14
N ARG A 38 6.88 6.66 6.76
CA ARG A 38 6.38 5.50 7.51
C ARG A 38 6.10 4.35 6.54
N ILE A 39 6.29 3.12 7.01
CA ILE A 39 5.82 1.92 6.32
C ILE A 39 4.87 1.22 7.28
N ILE A 40 3.62 1.04 6.86
CA ILE A 40 2.60 0.39 7.67
C ILE A 40 2.25 -0.94 7.02
N PRO A 41 2.64 -2.08 7.63
CA PRO A 41 2.27 -3.40 7.15
C PRO A 41 0.85 -3.76 7.59
N VAL A 42 0.09 -4.36 6.68
CA VAL A 42 -1.16 -5.07 6.97
C VAL A 42 -0.94 -6.54 6.65
N THR A 43 -0.88 -7.35 7.69
CA THR A 43 -0.79 -8.81 7.56
C THR A 43 -2.17 -9.35 7.17
N ILE A 44 -2.23 -10.08 6.05
CA ILE A 44 -3.47 -10.67 5.51
C ILE A 44 -3.49 -12.19 5.75
N GLY A 45 -2.32 -12.83 5.72
CA GLY A 45 -2.13 -14.25 5.99
C GLY A 45 -0.79 -14.50 6.67
N ASN A 46 -0.40 -15.77 6.79
CA ASN A 46 0.79 -16.14 7.57
C ASN A 46 2.08 -15.52 7.00
N LEU A 47 2.18 -15.40 5.67
CA LEU A 47 3.29 -14.77 4.97
C LEU A 47 2.87 -13.59 4.09
N ASP A 48 1.57 -13.50 3.78
CA ASP A 48 1.02 -12.48 2.88
C ASP A 48 0.75 -11.17 3.63
N ARG A 49 1.28 -10.08 3.09
CA ARG A 49 1.09 -8.74 3.66
C ARG A 49 1.08 -7.65 2.59
N ILE A 50 0.50 -6.51 2.95
CA ILE A 50 0.56 -5.28 2.17
C ILE A 50 1.36 -4.26 2.97
N ASN A 51 2.46 -3.77 2.42
CA ASN A 51 3.25 -2.69 3.02
C ASN A 51 2.87 -1.37 2.36
N TYR A 52 2.13 -0.52 3.07
CA TYR A 52 1.81 0.83 2.61
C TYR A 52 2.97 1.78 2.91
N LEU A 53 3.50 2.42 1.88
CA LEU A 53 4.49 3.49 2.04
C LEU A 53 3.73 4.80 2.24
N PHE A 54 4.05 5.50 3.32
CA PHE A 54 3.58 6.86 3.59
C PHE A 54 4.76 7.82 3.59
N LEU A 55 4.58 8.98 2.95
CA LEU A 55 5.55 10.06 2.88
C LEU A 55 4.86 11.38 3.22
N THR A 56 5.59 12.30 3.81
CA THR A 56 5.12 13.67 3.97
C THR A 56 5.43 14.49 2.72
N GLN A 57 4.50 15.38 2.38
CA GLN A 57 4.64 16.30 1.26
C GLN A 57 4.23 17.70 1.71
N LYS A 58 4.98 18.70 1.26
CA LYS A 58 4.64 20.10 1.49
C LYS A 58 3.45 20.49 0.62
N ARG A 59 2.42 21.08 1.23
CA ARG A 59 1.23 21.59 0.56
C ARG A 59 0.94 22.99 1.06
N GLY A 60 1.39 23.99 0.30
CA GLY A 60 1.35 25.38 0.72
C GLY A 60 2.24 25.62 1.95
N ALA A 61 1.64 26.09 3.04
CA ALA A 61 2.31 26.31 4.33
C ALA A 61 2.35 25.05 5.21
N ASP A 62 1.55 24.03 4.90
CA ASP A 62 1.38 22.84 5.72
C ASP A 62 2.15 21.63 5.17
N TRP A 63 2.26 20.61 6.00
CA TRP A 63 2.72 19.27 5.63
C TRP A 63 1.55 18.29 5.70
N VAL A 64 1.44 17.41 4.71
CA VAL A 64 0.41 16.37 4.65
C VAL A 64 1.04 15.01 4.45
N TRP A 65 0.37 13.98 4.97
CA TRP A 65 0.71 12.60 4.65
C TRP A 65 0.10 12.19 3.32
N THR A 66 0.90 11.54 2.48
CA THR A 66 0.47 10.89 1.25
C THR A 66 0.90 9.42 1.29
N CYS A 67 0.19 8.57 0.57
CA CYS A 67 0.57 7.17 0.36
C CYS A 67 0.78 6.93 -1.14
N PRO A 68 2.03 7.06 -1.64
CA PRO A 68 2.32 6.91 -3.07
C PRO A 68 2.27 5.47 -3.58
N SER A 69 2.48 4.49 -2.70
CA SER A 69 2.52 3.09 -3.12
C SER A 69 2.14 2.11 -2.02
N ALA A 70 1.72 0.93 -2.48
CA ALA A 70 1.56 -0.26 -1.67
C ALA A 70 2.42 -1.37 -2.28
N GLU A 71 3.22 -2.04 -1.45
CA GLU A 71 3.93 -3.26 -1.84
C GLU A 71 3.13 -4.48 -1.39
N LEU A 72 2.80 -5.35 -2.33
CA LEU A 72 2.24 -6.67 -2.08
C LEU A 72 3.40 -7.63 -1.89
N VAL A 73 3.39 -8.37 -0.78
CA VAL A 73 4.35 -9.42 -0.49
C VAL A 73 3.55 -10.69 -0.26
N ALA A 74 3.77 -11.69 -1.09
CA ALA A 74 3.06 -12.96 -1.03
C ALA A 74 4.01 -14.14 -1.10
N GLU A 75 3.61 -15.28 -0.52
CA GLU A 75 4.40 -16.51 -0.60
C GLU A 75 4.50 -17.07 -2.02
N ASN A 76 3.42 -16.95 -2.80
CA ASN A 76 3.26 -17.52 -4.13
C ASN A 76 2.34 -16.66 -5.01
N GLU A 77 2.11 -17.11 -6.25
CA GLU A 77 1.30 -16.41 -7.26
C GLU A 77 -0.15 -16.26 -6.85
N GLN A 78 -0.74 -17.30 -6.25
CA GLN A 78 -2.11 -17.27 -5.76
C GLN A 78 -2.29 -16.20 -4.67
N GLY A 79 -1.39 -16.13 -3.70
CA GLY A 79 -1.38 -15.09 -2.67
C GLY A 79 -1.22 -13.70 -3.27
N LEU A 80 -0.32 -13.55 -4.26
CA LEU A 80 -0.12 -12.28 -4.94
C LEU A 80 -1.40 -11.80 -5.64
N PHE A 81 -2.10 -12.68 -6.35
CA PHE A 81 -3.36 -12.34 -7.02
C PHE A 81 -4.50 -12.07 -6.04
N ALA A 82 -4.57 -12.79 -4.93
CA ALA A 82 -5.54 -12.50 -3.87
C ALA A 82 -5.32 -11.11 -3.27
N LEU A 83 -4.05 -10.69 -3.08
CA LEU A 83 -3.73 -9.34 -2.63
C LEU A 83 -4.08 -8.28 -3.68
N MET A 84 -3.86 -8.55 -4.97
CA MET A 84 -4.25 -7.65 -6.06
C MET A 84 -5.78 -7.48 -6.13
N GLU A 85 -6.54 -8.57 -6.03
CA GLU A 85 -8.00 -8.56 -6.00
C GLU A 85 -8.54 -7.78 -4.80
N ARG A 86 -7.95 -7.98 -3.61
CA ARG A 86 -8.30 -7.20 -2.40
C ARG A 86 -8.17 -5.70 -2.63
N LEU A 87 -7.12 -5.27 -3.33
CA LEU A 87 -6.89 -3.86 -3.66
C LEU A 87 -7.60 -3.40 -4.93
N GLN A 88 -8.41 -4.27 -5.55
CA GLN A 88 -9.13 -4.01 -6.81
C GLN A 88 -8.18 -3.59 -7.95
N VAL A 89 -6.96 -4.14 -7.95
CA VAL A 89 -5.95 -3.88 -8.97
C VAL A 89 -5.90 -5.05 -9.94
N GLN A 90 -5.95 -4.73 -11.23
CA GLN A 90 -5.77 -5.74 -12.27
C GLN A 90 -4.30 -6.16 -12.36
N PRO A 91 -4.01 -7.47 -12.52
CA PRO A 91 -2.66 -7.92 -12.80
C PRO A 91 -2.09 -7.23 -14.04
N PRO A 92 -0.82 -6.79 -14.01
CA PRO A 92 -0.17 -6.26 -15.20
C PRO A 92 -0.02 -7.35 -16.26
N ALA A 93 0.10 -6.96 -17.54
CA ALA A 93 0.20 -7.90 -18.66
C ALA A 93 1.29 -8.97 -18.49
N HIS A 94 2.43 -8.60 -17.91
CA HIS A 94 3.54 -9.54 -17.67
C HIS A 94 3.28 -10.54 -16.52
N LEU A 95 2.21 -10.37 -15.73
CA LEU A 95 1.76 -11.37 -14.74
C LEU A 95 0.43 -12.03 -15.15
N ALA A 96 -0.26 -11.50 -16.15
CA ALA A 96 -1.58 -12.00 -16.58
C ALA A 96 -1.54 -13.48 -17.00
N HIS A 97 -0.41 -13.94 -17.55
CA HIS A 97 -0.21 -15.33 -17.96
C HIS A 97 -0.11 -16.34 -16.81
N LEU A 98 0.08 -15.86 -15.58
CA LEU A 98 0.17 -16.70 -14.37
C LEU A 98 -1.20 -16.90 -13.72
N LYS A 99 -2.26 -16.21 -14.19
CA LYS A 99 -3.61 -16.25 -13.60
C LYS A 99 -4.47 -17.45 -14.07
N ASN A 100 -3.85 -18.56 -14.50
CA ASN A 100 -4.54 -19.73 -15.06
C ASN A 100 -5.07 -20.67 -13.98
#